data_AF-A0A7K0A8G6-F1
#
_entry.id   AF-A0A7K0A8G6-F1
#
_cell.length_a   1.000
_cell.length_b   1.000
_cell.length_c   1.000
_cell.angle_alpha   90.00
_cell.angle_beta   90.00
_cell.angle_gamma   90.00
#
_symmetry.space_group_name_H-M   'P 1'
#
loop_
_entity.id
_entity.type
_entity.pdbx_description
1 polymer ?
#
loop_
_entity_poly.entity_id
_entity_poly.type
_entity_poly.pdbx_seq_one_letter_code
_entity_poly.pdbx_strand_id
1 'polypeptide(L)'
;MPEDEGVALYEAGLEAPAKHPWIEIGSYCGKSAIFLGAAARDRGTTLFSIDHHRGSEEHQPGEGYHDPRLTDEAGRVDTLPEFRRTISNAGLDGVVLGLAARSEELGPV
;
A
#
# COMPACT_ATOMS: atom_id res chain seq x y z
N MET A 1 11.42 -1.32 -0.87
CA MET A 1 11.67 -0.98 0.55
C MET A 1 12.58 -2.03 1.19
N PRO A 2 13.82 -1.65 1.52
CA PRO A 2 14.68 -2.32 2.50
C PRO A 2 13.97 -2.60 3.84
N GLU A 3 14.51 -3.52 4.64
CA GLU A 3 13.90 -3.94 5.90
C GLU A 3 14.03 -2.87 6.99
N ASP A 4 15.18 -2.23 7.10
CA ASP A 4 15.46 -1.12 8.02
C ASP A 4 14.55 0.08 7.77
N GLU A 5 14.27 0.42 6.51
CA GLU A 5 13.27 1.44 6.16
C GLU A 5 11.86 1.04 6.63
N GLY A 6 11.50 -0.24 6.55
CA GLY A 6 10.21 -0.73 7.04
C GLY A 6 10.08 -0.64 8.56
N VAL A 7 11.14 -1.02 9.28
CA VAL A 7 11.21 -0.87 10.75
C VAL A 7 11.08 0.60 11.13
N ALA A 8 11.84 1.48 10.48
CA ALA A 8 11.76 2.92 10.71
C ALA A 8 10.34 3.46 10.45
N LEU A 9 9.64 2.94 9.44
CA LEU A 9 8.26 3.33 9.14
C LEU A 9 7.27 2.87 10.22
N TYR A 10 7.43 1.67 10.77
CA TYR A 10 6.66 1.19 11.91
C TYR A 10 6.91 2.06 13.16
N GLU A 11 8.17 2.33 13.48
CA GLU A 11 8.56 3.18 14.62
C GLU A 11 7.99 4.61 14.47
N ALA A 12 8.06 5.19 13.28
CA ALA A 12 7.44 6.48 13.00
C ALA A 12 5.91 6.45 13.22
N GLY A 13 5.24 5.36 12.81
CA GLY A 13 3.82 5.15 13.09
C GLY A 13 3.52 5.08 14.60
N LEU A 14 4.38 4.42 15.39
CA LEU A 14 4.23 4.37 16.84
C LEU A 14 4.32 5.76 17.49
N GLU A 15 5.02 6.72 16.90
CA GLU A 15 5.10 8.10 17.41
C GLU A 15 4.01 9.02 16.83
N ALA A 16 3.37 8.63 15.72
CA ALA A 16 2.39 9.45 15.02
C ALA A 16 1.06 9.61 15.80
N PRO A 17 0.38 10.77 15.73
CA PRO A 17 -0.95 10.95 16.29
C PRO A 17 -1.96 9.95 15.70
N ALA A 18 -2.71 9.26 16.56
CA ALA A 18 -3.64 8.18 16.15
C ALA A 18 -5.11 8.51 16.42
N LYS A 19 -5.44 9.80 16.66
CA LYS A 19 -6.84 10.25 16.85
C LYS A 19 -7.67 10.12 15.57
N HIS A 20 -7.01 10.09 14.41
CA HIS A 20 -7.62 10.02 13.09
C HIS A 20 -6.97 8.90 12.26
N PRO A 21 -7.68 8.36 11.26
CA PRO A 21 -7.10 7.43 10.31
C PRO A 21 -5.88 8.01 9.61
N TRP A 22 -4.95 7.12 9.27
CA TRP A 22 -3.76 7.45 8.49
C TRP A 22 -3.99 7.21 7.00
N ILE A 23 -3.16 7.85 6.18
CA ILE A 23 -3.17 7.71 4.74
C ILE A 23 -1.77 7.31 4.27
N GLU A 24 -1.70 6.28 3.45
CA GLU A 24 -0.55 5.92 2.61
C GLU A 24 -0.94 6.17 1.15
N ILE A 25 -0.08 6.83 0.38
CA ILE A 25 -0.24 7.03 -1.06
C ILE A 25 0.85 6.24 -1.77
N GLY A 26 0.44 5.34 -2.66
CA GLY A 26 1.32 4.35 -3.27
C GLY A 26 1.47 3.14 -2.36
N SER A 27 0.74 2.08 -2.67
CA SER A 27 0.71 0.84 -1.90
C SER A 27 1.41 -0.31 -2.62
N TYR A 28 1.44 -0.26 -3.96
CA TYR A 28 1.97 -1.31 -4.82
C TYR A 28 1.42 -2.70 -4.42
N CYS A 29 2.28 -3.59 -3.90
CA CYS A 29 1.90 -4.91 -3.38
C CYS A 29 1.77 -4.99 -1.85
N GLY A 30 1.81 -3.85 -1.14
CA GLY A 30 1.51 -3.74 0.29
C GLY A 30 2.71 -3.89 1.24
N LYS A 31 3.96 -3.81 0.75
CA LYS A 31 5.14 -4.03 1.60
C LYS A 31 5.30 -2.95 2.68
N SER A 32 5.04 -1.68 2.40
CA SER A 32 5.03 -0.61 3.40
C SER A 32 3.76 -0.67 4.27
N ALA A 33 2.62 -0.99 3.65
CA ALA A 33 1.33 -1.12 4.29
C ALA A 33 1.32 -2.13 5.46
N ILE A 34 2.11 -3.21 5.41
CA ILE A 34 2.21 -4.14 6.55
C ILE A 34 2.87 -3.51 7.79
N PHE A 35 3.87 -2.64 7.60
CA PHE A 35 4.55 -1.96 8.71
C PHE A 35 3.67 -0.85 9.28
N LEU A 36 3.12 0.01 8.41
CA LEU A 36 2.18 1.05 8.84
C LEU A 36 0.90 0.45 9.43
N GLY A 37 0.39 -0.64 8.86
CA GLY A 37 -0.79 -1.35 9.35
C GLY A 37 -0.57 -1.99 10.72
N ALA A 38 0.62 -2.57 10.96
CA ALA A 38 0.99 -3.05 12.28
C ALA A 38 1.03 -1.90 13.31
N ALA A 39 1.65 -0.76 12.97
CA ALA A 39 1.67 0.41 13.84
C ALA A 39 0.26 0.98 14.08
N ALA A 40 -0.58 1.05 13.03
CA ALA A 40 -1.95 1.53 13.12
C ALA A 40 -2.78 0.66 14.06
N ARG A 41 -2.64 -0.67 13.96
CA ARG A 41 -3.28 -1.62 14.88
C ARG A 41 -2.86 -1.37 16.32
N ASP A 42 -1.56 -1.26 16.57
CA ASP A 42 -1.00 -1.10 17.91
C ASP A 42 -1.40 0.26 18.52
N ARG A 43 -1.63 1.27 17.68
CA ARG A 43 -2.08 2.61 18.05
C ARG A 43 -3.60 2.78 18.04
N GLY A 44 -4.36 1.74 17.68
CA GLY A 44 -5.82 1.75 17.66
C GLY A 44 -6.43 2.68 16.59
N THR A 45 -5.78 2.83 15.44
CA THR A 45 -6.29 3.58 14.27
C THR A 45 -6.35 2.70 13.02
N THR A 46 -6.87 3.25 11.93
CA THR A 46 -7.00 2.61 10.62
C THR A 46 -6.02 3.23 9.64
N LEU A 47 -5.46 2.42 8.74
CA LEU A 47 -4.65 2.90 7.61
C LEU A 47 -5.48 2.81 6.33
N PHE A 48 -5.68 3.92 5.65
CA PHE A 48 -6.15 3.96 4.27
C PHE A 48 -4.95 3.93 3.33
N SER A 49 -4.84 2.87 2.52
CA SER A 49 -3.74 2.66 1.58
C SER A 49 -4.26 2.87 0.16
N ILE A 50 -3.83 3.94 -0.50
CA ILE A 50 -4.40 4.44 -1.75
C ILE A 50 -3.42 4.16 -2.89
N ASP A 51 -3.89 3.47 -3.92
CA ASP A 51 -3.12 3.24 -5.13
C ASP A 51 -4.08 2.94 -6.30
N HIS A 52 -3.74 3.38 -7.50
CA HIS A 52 -4.50 3.00 -8.69
C HIS A 52 -4.21 1.55 -9.11
N HIS A 53 -3.17 0.93 -8.56
CA HIS A 53 -2.71 -0.44 -8.80
C HIS A 53 -2.36 -0.75 -10.25
N ARG A 54 -2.08 0.29 -11.04
CA ARG A 54 -1.67 0.19 -12.46
C ARG A 54 -0.18 0.44 -12.71
N GLY A 55 0.59 0.52 -11.62
CA GLY A 55 2.03 0.79 -11.66
C GLY A 55 2.37 2.20 -12.13
N SER A 56 3.41 2.78 -11.54
CA SER A 56 4.04 4.00 -12.07
C SER A 56 4.67 3.76 -13.45
N GLU A 57 5.22 4.80 -14.07
CA GLU A 57 5.86 4.72 -15.40
C GLU A 57 6.95 3.63 -15.43
N GLU A 58 7.80 3.57 -14.42
CA GLU A 58 8.92 2.63 -14.34
C GLU A 58 8.52 1.15 -14.22
N HIS A 59 7.25 0.87 -13.94
CA HIS A 59 6.70 -0.49 -13.83
C HIS A 59 6.05 -0.97 -15.13
N GLN A 60 5.92 -0.11 -16.14
CA GLN A 60 5.21 -0.46 -17.37
C GLN A 60 5.99 -1.47 -18.23
N PRO A 61 5.31 -2.27 -19.07
CA PRO A 61 5.98 -3.22 -19.96
C PRO A 61 7.07 -2.56 -20.80
N GLY A 62 8.30 -3.09 -20.71
CA GLY A 62 9.48 -2.54 -21.38
C GLY A 62 10.37 -1.67 -20.49
N GLU A 63 9.91 -1.30 -19.30
CA GLU A 63 10.66 -0.50 -18.33
C GLU A 63 11.41 -1.36 -17.31
N GLY A 64 12.39 -0.74 -16.63
CA GLY A 64 13.37 -1.44 -15.80
C GLY A 64 12.82 -2.16 -14.56
N TYR A 65 11.66 -1.74 -14.06
CA TYR A 65 11.01 -2.36 -12.89
C TYR A 65 9.71 -3.10 -13.25
N HIS A 66 9.51 -3.42 -14.54
CA HIS A 66 8.39 -4.26 -14.95
C HIS A 66 8.51 -5.66 -14.37
N ASP A 67 7.45 -6.10 -13.69
CA ASP A 67 7.29 -7.49 -13.26
C ASP A 67 6.16 -8.16 -14.06
N PRO A 68 6.48 -9.07 -14.99
CA PRO A 68 5.47 -9.80 -15.76
C PRO A 68 4.47 -10.59 -14.91
N ARG A 69 4.82 -10.94 -13.66
CA ARG A 69 3.94 -11.65 -12.73
C ARG A 69 2.84 -10.76 -12.17
N LEU A 70 3.03 -9.45 -12.21
CA LEU A 70 2.09 -8.43 -11.74
C LEU A 70 1.34 -7.78 -12.92
N THR A 71 1.09 -8.56 -13.97
CA THR A 71 0.39 -8.11 -15.17
C THR A 71 -0.91 -8.91 -15.31
N ASP A 72 -2.02 -8.24 -15.61
CA ASP A 72 -3.32 -8.86 -15.85
C ASP A 72 -3.40 -9.52 -17.23
N GLU A 73 -4.50 -10.22 -17.50
CA GLU A 73 -4.72 -10.92 -18.78
C GLU A 73 -4.75 -9.98 -20.00
N ALA A 74 -4.97 -8.69 -19.79
CA ALA A 74 -4.95 -7.66 -20.84
C ALA A 74 -3.55 -7.05 -21.04
N GLY A 75 -2.52 -7.55 -20.34
CA GLY A 75 -1.15 -7.05 -20.47
C GLY A 75 -0.88 -5.76 -19.68
N ARG A 76 -1.76 -5.37 -18.75
CA ARG A 76 -1.59 -4.16 -17.93
C ARG A 76 -1.07 -4.54 -16.56
N VAL A 77 -0.21 -3.70 -15.97
CA VAL A 77 0.18 -3.88 -14.58
C VAL A 77 -1.07 -3.89 -13.68
N ASP A 78 -1.13 -4.84 -12.75
CA ASP A 78 -2.20 -4.99 -11.77
C ASP A 78 -1.64 -5.56 -10.46
N THR A 79 -1.37 -4.67 -9.49
CA THR A 79 -0.83 -5.06 -8.18
C THR A 79 -1.89 -5.32 -7.13
N LEU A 80 -3.16 -5.02 -7.40
CA LEU A 80 -4.25 -5.12 -6.43
C LEU A 80 -4.48 -6.55 -5.91
N PRO A 81 -4.43 -7.62 -6.74
CA PRO A 81 -4.56 -8.98 -6.24
C PRO A 81 -3.47 -9.35 -5.24
N GLU A 82 -2.23 -8.94 -5.50
CA GLU A 82 -1.10 -9.24 -4.62
C GLU A 82 -1.16 -8.38 -3.35
N PHE A 83 -1.51 -7.10 -3.44
CA PHE A 83 -1.78 -6.26 -2.29
C PHE A 83 -2.78 -6.91 -1.33
N ARG A 84 -3.93 -7.37 -1.84
CA ARG A 84 -4.94 -8.04 -1.00
C ARG A 84 -4.40 -9.29 -0.32
N ARG A 85 -3.65 -10.13 -1.05
CA ARG A 85 -3.01 -11.32 -0.46
C ARG A 85 -2.02 -10.95 0.63
N THR A 86 -1.18 -9.94 0.40
CA THR A 86 -0.20 -9.45 1.38
C THR A 86 -0.89 -9.01 2.68
N ILE A 87 -1.96 -8.21 2.59
CA ILE A 87 -2.68 -7.72 3.76
C ILE A 87 -3.39 -8.85 4.51
N SER A 88 -4.05 -9.76 3.81
CA SER A 88 -4.74 -10.89 4.45
C SER A 88 -3.76 -11.86 5.11
N ASN A 89 -2.63 -12.15 4.46
CA ASN A 89 -1.58 -13.01 5.03
C ASN A 89 -0.95 -12.38 6.29
N ALA A 90 -0.91 -11.05 6.36
CA ALA A 90 -0.46 -10.32 7.54
C ALA A 90 -1.54 -10.24 8.65
N GLY A 91 -2.77 -10.69 8.40
CA GLY A 91 -3.89 -10.59 9.34
C GLY A 91 -4.34 -9.15 9.59
N LEU A 92 -4.18 -8.28 8.59
CA LEU A 92 -4.41 -6.83 8.72
C LEU A 92 -5.70 -6.35 8.01
N ASP A 93 -6.56 -7.24 7.53
CA ASP A 93 -7.79 -6.88 6.79
C ASP A 93 -8.73 -5.94 7.58
N GLY A 94 -8.69 -5.99 8.91
CA GLY A 94 -9.49 -5.13 9.79
C GLY A 94 -8.88 -3.76 10.10
N VAL A 95 -7.66 -3.49 9.65
CA VAL A 95 -6.88 -2.29 9.98
C VAL A 95 -6.39 -1.55 8.75
N VAL A 96 -6.02 -2.27 7.69
CA VAL A 96 -5.56 -1.70 6.43
C VAL A 96 -6.68 -1.76 5.40
N LEU A 97 -7.20 -0.60 5.03
CA LEU A 97 -8.25 -0.46 4.02
C LEU A 97 -7.62 0.03 2.71
N GLY A 98 -7.56 -0.88 1.72
CA GLY A 98 -7.07 -0.56 0.38
C GLY A 98 -8.10 0.20 -0.46
N LEU A 99 -7.71 1.34 -1.02
CA LEU A 99 -8.50 2.17 -1.93
C LEU A 99 -7.89 2.10 -3.33
N ALA A 100 -8.53 1.35 -4.22
CA ALA A 100 -8.16 1.26 -5.63
C ALA A 100 -8.67 2.50 -6.39
N ALA A 101 -7.92 3.59 -6.35
CA ALA A 101 -8.29 4.87 -6.95
C ALA A 101 -7.04 5.69 -7.30
N ARG A 102 -7.18 6.66 -8.20
CA ARG A 102 -6.13 7.66 -8.39
C ARG A 102 -6.15 8.64 -7.21
N SER A 103 -4.99 9.00 -6.69
CA SER A 103 -4.88 9.90 -5.54
C SER A 103 -5.57 11.25 -5.77
N GLU A 104 -5.53 11.75 -7.01
CA GLU A 104 -6.12 13.03 -7.41
C GLU A 104 -7.66 13.04 -7.31
N GLU A 105 -8.30 11.87 -7.24
CA GLU A 105 -9.76 11.73 -7.19
C GLU A 105 -10.33 11.76 -5.76
N LEU A 106 -9.47 11.71 -4.73
CA LEU A 106 -9.88 11.58 -3.33
C LEU A 106 -9.98 12.92 -2.56
N GLY A 107 -9.83 14.05 -3.25
CA GLY A 107 -10.00 15.41 -2.72
C GLY A 107 -10.85 16.29 -3.63
N PRO A 108 -11.31 17.46 -3.18
CA PRO A 108 -12.16 18.33 -3.99
C PRO A 108 -11.42 18.84 -5.24
N VAL A 109 -12.18 18.95 -6.34
CA VAL A 109 -11.82 19.69 -7.57
C VAL A 109 -12.02 21.19 -7.34
#